data_AF-A0A958GN99-F1
#
_entry.id   AF-A0A958GN99-F1
#
_cell.length_a   1.000
_cell.length_b   1.000
_cell.length_c   1.000
_cell.angle_alpha   90.00
_cell.angle_beta   90.00
_cell.angle_gamma   90.00
#
_symmetry.space_group_name_H-M   'P 1'
#
loop_
_entity.id
_entity.type
_entity.pdbx_description
1 polymer ?
#
loop_
_entity_poly.entity_id
_entity_poly.type
_entity_poly.pdbx_seq_one_letter_code
_entity_poly.pdbx_strand_id
1 'polypeptide(L)'
;MLQLKLHGTARRRFFSGSRDLAVQIRMTAPEALIPIDLLLEHLLRDAPAILPPLAETEVREEGGKTVYIIRNARGRPAESFRDTTPHNPLQNREPREEEFFYSDGEVLMPPRLLKDFPQSVDELETVPFQYRVNSSFDSFTDRGEILHRLEPRATDALRELFPGISFRRITQVLPLRLDQIRLGFEAYQTRFLGSTLGLIPDIKRRLFLEMTPQRLYLFMEEERATGSSRLPLEQVGILRALDGALDTLGLYQGFYRNVQEQMPS
;
A
#
# COMPACT_ATOMS: atom_id res chain seq x y z
N MET A 1 16.94 -18.34 -2.22
CA MET A 1 15.48 -18.63 -2.37
C MET A 1 14.73 -18.03 -1.19
N LEU A 2 13.51 -17.51 -1.37
CA LEU A 2 12.76 -16.87 -0.27
C LEU A 2 12.21 -17.88 0.74
N GLN A 3 12.26 -17.53 2.03
CA GLN A 3 11.62 -18.31 3.11
C GLN A 3 10.24 -17.76 3.40
N LEU A 4 9.19 -18.58 3.29
CA LEU A 4 7.80 -18.22 3.57
C LEU A 4 7.41 -18.58 5.00
N LYS A 5 6.84 -17.63 5.74
CA LYS A 5 6.14 -17.83 7.00
C LYS A 5 4.71 -17.31 6.85
N LEU A 6 3.74 -18.16 7.16
CA LEU A 6 2.33 -17.83 7.11
C LEU A 6 1.70 -17.97 8.48
N HIS A 7 0.87 -17.00 8.84
CA HIS A 7 0.07 -17.04 10.05
C HIS A 7 -1.36 -16.59 9.73
N GLY A 8 -2.30 -17.53 9.82
CA GLY A 8 -3.72 -17.27 9.67
C GLY A 8 -4.43 -17.30 11.02
N THR A 9 -5.33 -16.36 11.25
CA THR A 9 -6.19 -16.33 12.44
C THR A 9 -7.63 -16.11 12.03
N ALA A 10 -8.55 -16.80 12.72
CA ALA A 10 -9.99 -16.59 12.58
C ALA A 10 -10.56 -16.25 13.96
N ARG A 11 -11.18 -15.08 14.10
CA ARG A 11 -11.77 -14.61 15.37
C ARG A 11 -13.27 -14.40 15.18
N ARG A 12 -14.10 -14.97 16.06
CA ARG A 12 -15.54 -14.63 16.10
C ARG A 12 -15.70 -13.25 16.72
N ARG A 13 -16.51 -12.39 16.11
CA ARG A 13 -16.92 -11.12 16.74
C ARG A 13 -18.03 -11.42 17.76
N PHE A 14 -17.89 -10.89 18.98
CA PHE A 14 -18.79 -11.20 20.10
C PHE A 14 -20.24 -10.74 19.89
N PHE A 15 -20.50 -9.81 18.98
CA PHE A 15 -21.83 -9.21 18.75
C PHE A 15 -22.37 -9.40 17.33
N SER A 16 -21.70 -10.19 16.49
CA SER A 16 -22.16 -10.46 15.13
C SER A 16 -21.99 -11.93 14.80
N GLY A 17 -22.87 -12.45 13.92
CA GLY A 17 -22.66 -13.74 13.28
C GLY A 17 -21.46 -13.77 12.32
N SER A 18 -20.51 -12.84 12.45
CA SER A 18 -19.35 -12.72 11.57
C SER A 18 -18.05 -13.18 12.23
N ARG A 19 -17.08 -13.55 11.38
CA ARG A 19 -15.71 -13.89 11.77
C ARG A 19 -14.76 -12.95 11.04
N ASP A 20 -13.79 -12.43 11.76
CA ASP A 20 -12.65 -11.75 11.18
C ASP A 20 -11.63 -12.82 10.78
N LEU A 21 -11.32 -12.88 9.48
CA LEU A 21 -10.26 -13.72 8.94
C LEU A 21 -9.06 -12.80 8.67
N ALA A 22 -7.95 -13.04 9.36
CA ALA A 22 -6.71 -12.31 9.18
C ALA A 22 -5.59 -13.25 8.74
N VAL A 23 -4.83 -12.82 7.76
CA VAL A 23 -3.73 -13.55 7.13
C VAL A 23 -2.49 -12.66 7.16
N GLN A 24 -1.44 -13.16 7.77
CA GLN A 24 -0.11 -12.56 7.76
C GLN A 24 0.82 -13.46 6.95
N ILE A 25 1.46 -12.86 5.95
CA ILE A 25 2.44 -13.51 5.09
C ILE A 25 3.74 -12.74 5.23
N ARG A 26 4.80 -13.47 5.58
CA ARG A 26 6.17 -12.94 5.69
C ARG A 26 7.08 -13.77 4.82
N MET A 27 7.75 -13.12 3.88
CA MET A 27 8.82 -13.71 3.10
C MET A 27 10.12 -13.02 3.44
N THR A 28 11.16 -13.80 3.76
CA THR A 28 12.49 -13.27 4.06
C THR A 28 13.50 -13.81 3.05
N ALA A 29 14.46 -12.96 2.69
CA ALA A 29 15.45 -13.23 1.67
C ALA A 29 16.85 -13.32 2.34
N PRO A 30 17.23 -14.49 2.88
CA PRO A 30 18.45 -14.62 3.68
C PRO A 30 19.74 -14.51 2.87
N GLU A 31 19.69 -14.85 1.58
CA GLU A 31 20.87 -15.02 0.72
C GLU A 31 20.87 -14.15 -0.54
N ALA A 32 19.72 -13.57 -0.91
CA ALA A 32 19.57 -12.79 -2.13
C ALA A 32 18.60 -11.64 -1.89
N LEU A 33 18.81 -10.50 -2.54
CA LEU A 33 17.91 -9.36 -2.41
C LEU A 33 16.66 -9.55 -3.28
N ILE A 34 15.52 -9.07 -2.79
CA ILE A 34 14.27 -8.95 -3.54
C ILE A 34 14.39 -7.69 -4.41
N PRO A 35 14.27 -7.77 -5.75
CA PRO A 35 14.18 -6.60 -6.62
C PRO A 35 12.79 -5.96 -6.46
N ILE A 36 12.60 -5.16 -5.41
CA ILE A 36 11.28 -4.66 -5.02
C ILE A 36 10.69 -3.67 -6.04
N ASP A 37 11.53 -3.02 -6.84
CA ASP A 37 11.17 -2.18 -7.99
C ASP A 37 10.48 -3.01 -9.08
N LEU A 38 11.10 -4.10 -9.53
CA LEU A 38 10.52 -5.03 -10.50
C LEU A 38 9.27 -5.70 -9.94
N LEU A 39 9.33 -6.14 -8.67
CA LEU A 39 8.21 -6.79 -8.01
C LEU A 39 6.98 -5.85 -7.94
N LEU A 40 7.20 -4.58 -7.62
CA LEU A 40 6.16 -3.57 -7.64
C LEU A 40 5.60 -3.36 -9.06
N GLU A 41 6.45 -3.26 -10.08
CA GLU A 41 6.01 -3.10 -11.46
C GLU A 41 5.05 -4.22 -11.89
N HIS A 42 5.43 -5.47 -11.60
CA HIS A 42 4.59 -6.65 -11.85
C HIS A 42 3.26 -6.59 -11.08
N LEU A 43 3.30 -6.25 -9.78
CA LEU A 43 2.11 -6.12 -8.96
C LEU A 43 1.15 -5.04 -9.48
N LEU A 44 1.67 -3.88 -9.89
CA LEU A 44 0.86 -2.77 -10.40
C LEU A 44 0.26 -3.08 -11.77
N ARG A 45 0.92 -3.91 -12.58
CA ARG A 45 0.41 -4.38 -13.87
C ARG A 45 -0.70 -5.41 -13.69
N ASP A 46 -0.49 -6.40 -12.82
CA ASP A 46 -1.33 -7.60 -12.75
C ASP A 46 -2.44 -7.48 -11.67
N ALA A 47 -2.25 -6.59 -10.69
CA ALA A 47 -3.27 -6.20 -9.72
C ALA A 47 -3.27 -4.66 -9.53
N PRO A 48 -3.68 -3.87 -10.54
CA PRO A 48 -3.74 -2.41 -10.41
C PRO A 48 -4.64 -1.96 -9.26
N ALA A 49 -5.63 -2.79 -8.89
CA ALA A 49 -6.50 -2.58 -7.73
C ALA A 49 -5.80 -2.69 -6.36
N ILE A 50 -4.54 -3.17 -6.29
CA ILE A 50 -3.74 -3.15 -5.06
C ILE A 50 -3.39 -1.73 -4.63
N LEU A 51 -3.43 -0.77 -5.57
CA LEU A 51 -3.57 0.66 -5.31
C LEU A 51 -5.03 1.05 -5.54
N PRO A 52 -5.98 0.73 -4.61
CA PRO A 52 -7.39 1.07 -4.79
C PRO A 52 -7.67 2.52 -5.22
N PRO A 53 -6.90 3.56 -4.84
CA PRO A 53 -7.39 4.91 -5.01
C PRO A 53 -6.89 5.58 -6.28
N LEU A 54 -6.33 4.86 -7.24
CA LEU A 54 -6.04 5.45 -8.55
C LEU A 54 -7.13 5.17 -9.58
N ALA A 55 -8.14 4.35 -9.25
CA ALA A 55 -9.25 4.02 -10.13
C ALA A 55 -10.61 4.53 -9.64
N GLU A 56 -10.84 4.58 -8.32
CA GLU A 56 -12.05 5.13 -7.69
C GLU A 56 -11.81 6.49 -7.02
N THR A 57 -10.88 7.27 -7.57
CA THR A 57 -10.68 8.65 -7.13
C THR A 57 -11.64 9.58 -7.84
N GLU A 58 -12.48 10.25 -7.07
CA GLU A 58 -13.12 11.46 -7.58
C GLU A 58 -12.05 12.54 -7.67
N VAL A 59 -11.89 13.11 -8.86
CA VAL A 59 -10.95 14.20 -9.13
C VAL A 59 -11.73 15.50 -9.06
N ARG A 60 -11.36 16.37 -8.12
CA ARG A 60 -11.94 17.72 -7.98
C ARG A 60 -10.88 18.77 -8.30
N GLU A 61 -11.32 19.90 -8.83
CA GLU A 61 -10.49 21.10 -8.97
C GLU A 61 -10.88 22.09 -7.88
N GLU A 62 -9.96 22.38 -6.97
CA GLU A 62 -10.17 23.31 -5.85
C GLU A 62 -9.06 24.37 -5.86
N GLY A 63 -9.42 25.63 -6.10
CA GLY A 63 -8.45 26.74 -6.11
C GLY A 63 -7.32 26.56 -7.15
N GLY A 64 -7.61 25.91 -8.29
CA GLY A 64 -6.64 25.60 -9.34
C GLY A 64 -5.70 24.43 -9.01
N LYS A 65 -6.06 23.60 -8.03
CA LYS A 65 -5.33 22.38 -7.69
C LYS A 65 -6.22 21.16 -7.89
N THR A 66 -5.66 20.13 -8.53
CA THR A 66 -6.26 18.80 -8.61
C THR A 66 -6.22 18.11 -7.25
N VAL A 67 -7.39 17.66 -6.79
CA VAL A 67 -7.60 16.98 -5.51
C VAL A 67 -8.16 15.60 -5.77
N TYR A 68 -7.59 14.60 -5.12
CA TYR A 68 -8.00 13.20 -5.24
C TYR A 68 -8.77 12.80 -3.99
N ILE A 69 -10.00 12.30 -4.17
CA ILE A 69 -10.88 11.88 -3.08
C ILE A 69 -11.19 10.40 -3.19
N ILE A 70 -11.07 9.66 -2.08
CA ILE A 70 -11.41 8.24 -1.97
C ILE A 70 -12.66 8.08 -1.10
N ARG A 71 -13.52 7.12 -1.46
CA ARG A 71 -14.76 6.84 -0.74
C ARG A 71 -14.61 5.57 0.08
N ASN A 72 -15.18 5.60 1.26
CA ASN A 72 -15.27 4.44 2.14
C ASN A 72 -13.95 3.70 2.45
N ALA A 73 -12.83 4.40 2.27
CA ALA A 73 -11.49 3.91 2.50
C ALA A 73 -10.59 5.01 3.06
N ARG A 74 -9.57 4.59 3.79
CA ARG A 74 -8.54 5.44 4.36
C ARG A 74 -7.19 4.72 4.35
N GLY A 75 -6.09 5.44 4.51
CA GLY A 75 -4.74 4.89 4.60
C GLY A 75 -4.53 4.08 5.88
N ARG A 76 -3.32 3.55 6.08
CA ARG A 76 -2.97 2.89 7.35
C ARG A 76 -2.77 3.92 8.47
N PRO A 77 -3.47 3.81 9.60
CA PRO A 77 -3.22 4.67 10.76
C PRO A 77 -1.82 4.50 11.33
N ALA A 78 -1.22 5.58 11.85
CA ALA A 78 0.12 5.55 12.45
C ALA A 78 0.23 4.54 13.61
N GLU A 79 -0.86 4.34 14.36
CA GLU A 79 -0.91 3.39 15.49
C GLU A 79 -0.75 1.93 15.06
N SER A 80 -1.00 1.61 13.79
CA SER A 80 -0.82 0.26 13.24
C SER A 80 0.66 -0.12 13.06
N PHE A 81 1.63 0.78 13.26
CA PHE A 81 3.08 0.49 13.15
C PHE A 81 3.74 0.00 14.45
N ARG A 82 3.00 -0.05 15.57
CA ARG A 82 3.56 -0.34 16.91
C ARG A 82 4.28 -1.69 17.04
N ASP A 83 3.95 -2.67 16.19
CA ASP A 83 4.51 -4.03 16.28
C ASP A 83 5.68 -4.31 15.32
N THR A 84 6.08 -3.38 14.45
CA THR A 84 7.03 -3.69 13.35
C THR A 84 8.25 -2.79 13.23
N THR A 85 8.41 -1.75 14.07
CA THR A 85 9.53 -0.79 13.96
C THR A 85 9.93 -0.21 15.32
N PRO A 86 11.23 0.02 15.61
CA PRO A 86 11.67 0.66 16.85
C PRO A 86 11.12 2.09 16.94
N HIS A 87 10.59 2.46 18.11
CA HIS A 87 10.00 3.78 18.34
C HIS A 87 11.00 4.92 18.10
N ASN A 88 10.73 5.79 17.11
CA ASN A 88 11.38 7.09 16.98
C ASN A 88 10.40 8.21 17.41
N PRO A 89 10.61 8.88 18.55
CA PRO A 89 9.68 9.84 19.12
C PRO A 89 9.56 11.17 18.33
N LEU A 90 10.38 11.39 17.30
CA LEU A 90 10.31 12.59 16.46
C LEU A 90 9.16 12.58 15.42
N GLN A 91 8.43 11.47 15.28
CA GLN A 91 7.26 11.36 14.37
C GLN A 91 5.95 11.91 14.97
N ASN A 92 5.94 12.37 16.23
CA ASN A 92 4.75 12.90 16.90
C ASN A 92 4.62 14.43 16.79
N ARG A 93 4.38 14.93 15.57
CA ARG A 93 3.73 16.24 15.39
C ARG A 93 2.62 16.07 14.35
N GLU A 94 1.39 16.32 14.77
CA GLU A 94 0.18 16.24 13.94
C GLU A 94 0.40 16.88 12.56
N PRO A 95 -0.09 16.24 11.49
CA PRO A 95 -1.47 15.79 11.42
C PRO A 95 -1.61 14.28 11.61
N ARG A 96 -2.81 13.84 11.98
CA ARG A 96 -3.20 12.42 12.09
C ARG A 96 -3.29 11.80 10.68
N GLU A 97 -2.19 11.85 9.94
CA GLU A 97 -2.11 11.45 8.55
C GLU A 97 -1.98 9.94 8.47
N GLU A 98 -2.92 9.32 7.76
CA GLU A 98 -2.93 7.89 7.51
C GLU A 98 -2.13 7.63 6.24
N GLU A 99 -1.13 6.76 6.32
CA GLU A 99 -0.22 6.50 5.20
C GLU A 99 -0.91 5.56 4.21
N PHE A 100 -1.27 6.10 3.04
CA PHE A 100 -1.85 5.31 1.97
C PHE A 100 -0.76 4.58 1.18
N PHE A 101 0.27 5.35 0.80
CA PHE A 101 1.41 4.87 0.04
C PHE A 101 2.67 5.58 0.50
N TYR A 102 3.78 4.86 0.53
CA TYR A 102 5.10 5.38 0.76
C TYR A 102 6.12 4.61 -0.06
N SER A 103 7.08 5.33 -0.62
CA SER A 103 8.27 4.75 -1.21
C SER A 103 9.47 5.65 -0.99
N ASP A 104 10.63 5.05 -0.80
CA ASP A 104 11.90 5.73 -0.84
C ASP A 104 12.95 4.92 -1.60
N GLY A 105 14.06 5.58 -1.87
CA GLY A 105 15.19 5.02 -2.57
C GLY A 105 15.94 6.09 -3.33
N GLU A 106 16.48 5.72 -4.48
CA GLU A 106 17.32 6.57 -5.31
C GLU A 106 16.81 6.58 -6.75
N VAL A 107 16.77 7.76 -7.34
CA VAL A 107 16.64 7.94 -8.78
C VAL A 107 18.03 7.80 -9.39
N LEU A 108 18.15 6.95 -10.41
CA LEU A 108 19.38 6.84 -11.19
C LEU A 108 19.31 7.85 -12.35
N MET A 109 20.01 8.96 -12.23
CA MET A 109 19.97 10.03 -13.21
C MET A 109 21.15 9.94 -14.20
N PRO A 110 20.89 10.03 -15.52
CA PRO A 110 21.93 10.35 -16.47
C PRO A 110 22.43 11.79 -16.18
N PRO A 111 23.76 12.04 -16.23
CA PRO A 111 24.35 13.36 -15.93
C PRO A 111 23.78 14.55 -16.73
N ARG A 112 23.13 14.29 -17.88
CA ARG A 112 22.63 15.32 -18.81
C ARG A 112 21.33 16.02 -18.36
N LEU A 113 20.64 15.51 -17.33
CA LEU A 113 19.39 16.11 -16.83
C LEU A 113 19.61 17.13 -15.71
N LEU A 114 20.83 17.22 -15.18
CA LEU A 114 21.22 18.24 -14.20
C LEU A 114 21.82 19.41 -14.97
N LYS A 115 21.14 20.55 -14.96
CA LYS A 115 21.46 21.70 -15.82
C LYS A 115 22.80 22.39 -15.51
N ASP A 116 23.44 22.08 -14.38
CA ASP A 116 24.51 22.92 -13.82
C ASP A 116 25.85 22.22 -13.51
N PHE A 117 26.08 20.98 -13.96
CA PHE A 117 27.32 20.25 -13.61
C PHE A 117 28.27 19.98 -14.79
N PRO A 118 29.61 20.12 -14.58
CA PRO A 118 30.60 19.95 -15.62
C PRO A 118 30.62 18.52 -16.17
N GLN A 119 30.70 18.42 -17.49
CA GLN A 119 30.62 17.18 -18.25
C GLN A 119 31.87 16.31 -18.04
N SER A 120 31.81 15.37 -17.11
CA SER A 120 32.60 14.14 -17.14
C SER A 120 31.66 12.93 -17.24
N VAL A 121 32.04 11.99 -18.11
CA VAL A 121 31.24 10.85 -18.58
C VAL A 121 31.43 9.65 -17.64
N ASP A 122 30.38 8.82 -17.53
CA ASP A 122 30.30 7.42 -17.07
C ASP A 122 29.70 7.07 -15.69
N GLU A 123 29.43 8.02 -14.77
CA GLU A 123 28.79 7.69 -13.50
C GLU A 123 27.32 8.14 -13.47
N LEU A 124 26.40 7.20 -13.25
CA LEU A 124 25.01 7.50 -12.93
C LEU A 124 24.97 8.21 -11.58
N GLU A 125 24.39 9.40 -11.53
CA GLU A 125 24.20 10.09 -10.26
C GLU A 125 22.98 9.50 -9.55
N THR A 126 23.14 9.17 -8.28
CA THR A 126 22.06 8.66 -7.43
C THR A 126 21.48 9.81 -6.62
N VAL A 127 20.22 10.16 -6.88
CA VAL A 127 19.53 11.20 -6.13
C VAL A 127 18.51 10.56 -5.19
N PRO A 128 18.66 10.68 -3.86
CA PRO A 128 17.72 10.10 -2.92
C PRO A 128 16.35 10.77 -3.04
N PHE A 129 15.29 9.99 -2.93
CA PHE A 129 13.93 10.51 -2.95
C PHE A 129 13.05 9.85 -1.90
N GLN A 130 12.00 10.58 -1.54
CA GLN A 130 10.86 10.04 -0.81
C GLN A 130 9.60 10.49 -1.50
N TYR A 131 8.64 9.59 -1.60
CA TYR A 131 7.30 9.87 -2.08
C TYR A 131 6.29 9.25 -1.12
N ARG A 132 5.32 10.04 -0.68
CA ARG A 132 4.30 9.63 0.28
C ARG A 132 2.94 10.14 -0.17
N VAL A 133 1.93 9.31 -0.09
CA VAL A 133 0.52 9.71 -0.25
C VAL A 133 -0.15 9.45 1.08
N ASN A 134 -0.65 10.51 1.70
CA ASN A 134 -1.43 10.39 2.91
C ASN A 134 -2.90 10.59 2.61
N SER A 135 -3.75 9.97 3.42
CA SER A 135 -5.17 10.29 3.44
C SER A 135 -5.53 11.09 4.70
N SER A 136 -6.43 12.05 4.52
CA SER A 136 -7.05 12.83 5.59
C SER A 136 -8.57 12.79 5.42
N PHE A 137 -9.33 12.80 6.52
CA PHE A 137 -10.79 12.91 6.45
C PHE A 137 -11.19 14.20 5.73
N ASP A 138 -12.14 14.11 4.80
CA ASP A 138 -12.67 15.25 4.05
C ASP A 138 -14.09 15.58 4.52
N SER A 139 -15.05 14.68 4.27
CA SER A 139 -16.48 14.94 4.49
C SER A 139 -17.31 13.65 4.51
N PHE A 140 -18.61 13.78 4.81
CA PHE A 140 -19.59 12.72 4.59
C PHE A 140 -20.47 13.07 3.39
N THR A 141 -20.87 12.06 2.59
CA THR A 141 -21.91 12.24 1.57
C THR A 141 -23.30 12.17 2.19
N ASP A 142 -24.32 12.64 1.46
CA ASP A 142 -25.73 12.50 1.86
C ASP A 142 -26.17 11.03 2.05
N ARG A 143 -25.43 10.09 1.46
CA ARG A 143 -25.64 8.65 1.60
C ARG A 143 -24.90 8.04 2.78
N GLY A 144 -24.22 8.85 3.59
CA GLY A 144 -23.44 8.40 4.74
C GLY A 144 -22.10 7.76 4.39
N GLU A 145 -21.59 7.97 3.18
CA GLU A 145 -20.24 7.53 2.81
C GLU A 145 -19.22 8.51 3.38
N ILE A 146 -18.07 8.00 3.82
CA ILE A 146 -16.99 8.86 4.31
C ILE A 146 -15.99 9.09 3.21
N LEU A 147 -15.70 10.35 2.93
CA LEU A 147 -14.73 10.80 1.94
C LEU A 147 -13.39 11.11 2.63
N HIS A 148 -12.30 10.63 2.06
CA HIS A 148 -10.95 11.03 2.45
C HIS A 148 -10.23 11.68 1.28
N ARG A 149 -9.49 12.75 1.56
CA ARG A 149 -8.62 13.45 0.63
C ARG A 149 -7.25 12.79 0.59
N LEU A 150 -6.68 12.64 -0.59
CA LEU A 150 -5.30 12.19 -0.76
C LEU A 150 -4.35 13.36 -0.98
N GLU A 151 -3.27 13.35 -0.23
CA GLU A 151 -2.24 14.38 -0.21
C GLU A 151 -0.89 13.78 -0.60
N PRO A 152 -0.48 13.88 -1.87
CA PRO A 152 0.86 13.46 -2.29
C PRO A 152 1.91 14.46 -1.80
N ARG A 153 3.00 13.93 -1.27
CA ARG A 153 4.19 14.65 -0.81
C ARG A 153 5.41 13.95 -1.38
N ALA A 154 6.39 14.74 -1.79
CA ALA A 154 7.62 14.24 -2.38
C ALA A 154 8.78 15.14 -1.96
N THR A 155 10.00 14.61 -1.97
CA THR A 155 11.22 15.42 -1.82
C THR A 155 11.33 16.43 -2.96
N ASP A 156 12.00 17.56 -2.70
CA ASP A 156 12.15 18.61 -3.71
C ASP A 156 12.86 18.09 -4.95
N ALA A 157 13.84 17.20 -4.80
CA ALA A 157 14.45 16.47 -5.91
C ALA A 157 13.41 15.78 -6.82
N LEU A 158 12.44 15.06 -6.26
CA LEU A 158 11.41 14.40 -7.07
C LEU A 158 10.38 15.40 -7.62
N ARG A 159 10.07 16.47 -6.89
CA ARG A 159 9.14 17.53 -7.33
C ARG A 159 9.69 18.33 -8.50
N GLU A 160 10.97 18.68 -8.44
CA GLU A 160 11.70 19.40 -9.50
C GLU A 160 11.78 18.55 -10.76
N LEU A 161 12.05 17.25 -10.60
CA LEU A 161 12.09 16.33 -11.72
C LEU A 161 10.68 16.08 -12.30
N PHE A 162 9.63 16.08 -11.48
CA PHE A 162 8.27 15.68 -11.91
C PHE A 162 7.14 16.50 -11.26
N PRO A 163 6.97 17.77 -11.63
CA PRO A 163 5.86 18.58 -11.16
C PRO A 163 4.53 17.98 -11.62
N GLY A 164 3.68 17.56 -10.67
CA GLY A 164 2.31 17.12 -10.94
C GLY A 164 2.13 15.70 -11.49
N ILE A 165 3.15 14.85 -11.43
CA ILE A 165 3.07 13.47 -11.97
C ILE A 165 2.60 12.46 -10.91
N SER A 166 1.65 11.60 -11.29
CA SER A 166 1.20 10.46 -10.48
C SER A 166 2.33 9.41 -10.33
N PHE A 167 2.50 8.83 -9.15
CA PHE A 167 3.55 7.83 -8.85
C PHE A 167 3.68 6.69 -9.88
N ARG A 168 2.55 6.21 -10.44
CA ARG A 168 2.55 5.18 -11.50
C ARG A 168 3.40 5.56 -12.73
N ARG A 169 3.42 6.85 -13.08
CA ARG A 169 4.26 7.35 -14.18
C ARG A 169 5.72 7.46 -13.75
N ILE A 170 5.99 7.75 -12.47
CA ILE A 170 7.35 7.83 -11.93
C ILE A 170 8.04 6.46 -12.06
N THR A 171 7.36 5.37 -11.70
CA THR A 171 7.92 4.00 -11.80
C THR A 171 8.05 3.49 -13.24
N GLN A 172 7.41 4.15 -14.23
CA GLN A 172 7.48 3.75 -15.64
C GLN A 172 8.52 4.54 -16.44
N VAL A 173 8.90 5.72 -15.95
CA VAL A 173 9.71 6.68 -16.70
C VAL A 173 11.16 6.68 -16.24
N LEU A 174 11.42 6.28 -14.99
CA LEU A 174 12.76 6.33 -14.42
C LEU A 174 13.29 4.98 -13.96
N PRO A 175 14.61 4.73 -14.14
CA PRO A 175 15.30 3.71 -13.38
C PRO A 175 15.37 4.15 -11.91
N LEU A 176 14.65 3.44 -11.05
CA LEU A 176 14.61 3.65 -9.61
C LEU A 176 15.27 2.47 -8.91
N ARG A 177 16.10 2.75 -7.91
CA ARG A 177 16.45 1.76 -6.90
C ARG A 177 15.59 2.03 -5.67
N LEU A 178 14.69 1.11 -5.34
CA LEU A 178 13.81 1.27 -4.19
C LEU A 178 14.40 0.59 -2.96
N ASP A 179 14.36 1.28 -1.82
CA ASP A 179 14.81 0.76 -0.53
C ASP A 179 13.62 0.25 0.30
N GLN A 180 12.49 0.95 0.22
CA GLN A 180 11.26 0.54 0.88
C GLN A 180 10.03 0.94 0.07
N ILE A 181 9.03 0.06 0.10
CA ILE A 181 7.65 0.37 -0.29
C ILE A 181 6.75 0.02 0.88
N ARG A 182 5.80 0.91 1.19
CA ARG A 182 4.69 0.63 2.09
C ARG A 182 3.40 1.05 1.42
N LEU A 183 2.41 0.18 1.51
CA LEU A 183 1.06 0.42 1.04
C LEU A 183 0.13 -0.02 2.14
N GLY A 184 -0.85 0.80 2.46
CA GLY A 184 -1.78 0.47 3.51
C GLY A 184 -3.12 1.13 3.33
N PHE A 185 -4.19 0.34 3.42
CA PHE A 185 -5.53 0.89 3.48
C PHE A 185 -6.45 0.08 4.40
N GLU A 186 -7.43 0.79 4.94
CA GLU A 186 -8.58 0.21 5.64
C GLU A 186 -9.85 0.65 4.90
N ALA A 187 -10.67 -0.32 4.50
CA ALA A 187 -11.98 -0.05 3.93
C ALA A 187 -13.06 -0.28 4.99
N TYR A 188 -14.01 0.65 5.04
CA TYR A 188 -15.07 0.65 6.02
C TYR A 188 -16.43 0.56 5.36
N GLN A 189 -17.40 0.10 6.14
CA GLN A 189 -18.81 0.20 5.82
C GLN A 189 -19.44 1.06 6.91
N THR A 190 -20.20 2.08 6.49
CA THR A 190 -20.96 2.87 7.43
C THR A 190 -22.11 2.05 8.00
N ARG A 191 -22.20 1.97 9.32
CA ARG A 191 -23.32 1.33 10.04
C ARG A 191 -24.13 2.39 10.75
N PHE A 192 -25.46 2.30 10.63
CA PHE A 192 -26.40 3.11 11.40
C PHE A 192 -26.73 2.42 12.72
N LEU A 193 -26.44 3.08 13.85
CA LEU A 193 -26.71 2.55 15.19
C LEU A 193 -27.97 3.12 15.84
N GLY A 194 -28.87 3.71 15.05
CA GLY A 194 -30.06 4.40 15.53
C GLY A 194 -29.90 5.91 15.59
N SER A 195 -31.02 6.61 15.84
CA SER A 195 -31.12 8.07 15.80
C SER A 195 -30.24 8.80 16.83
N THR A 196 -29.79 8.12 17.88
CA THR A 196 -29.01 8.71 18.98
C THR A 196 -27.49 8.59 18.81
N LEU A 197 -27.01 7.57 18.08
CA LEU A 197 -25.57 7.32 17.88
C LEU A 197 -25.10 7.66 16.45
N GLY A 198 -26.03 7.81 15.51
CA GLY A 198 -25.72 8.20 14.14
C GLY A 198 -24.99 7.12 13.34
N LEU A 199 -24.16 7.56 12.41
CA LEU A 199 -23.39 6.72 11.49
C LEU A 199 -21.99 6.50 12.05
N ILE A 200 -21.56 5.24 12.15
CA ILE A 200 -20.19 4.88 12.57
C ILE A 200 -19.44 4.15 11.44
N PRO A 201 -18.14 4.44 11.24
CA PRO A 201 -17.30 3.61 10.39
C PRO A 201 -17.03 2.27 11.07
N ASP A 202 -17.31 1.18 10.38
CA ASP A 202 -16.89 -0.15 10.80
C ASP A 202 -15.90 -0.72 9.78
N ILE A 203 -14.68 -0.98 10.23
CA ILE A 203 -13.59 -1.49 9.38
C ILE A 203 -13.93 -2.92 8.97
N LYS A 204 -14.14 -3.10 7.67
CA LYS A 204 -14.43 -4.40 7.06
C LYS A 204 -13.22 -5.09 6.52
N ARG A 205 -12.27 -4.31 6.00
CA ARG A 205 -11.10 -4.84 5.30
C ARG A 205 -9.87 -4.04 5.65
N ARG A 206 -8.75 -4.73 5.78
CA ARG A 206 -7.42 -4.15 5.90
C ARG A 206 -6.49 -4.83 4.90
N LEU A 207 -5.68 -4.03 4.22
CA LEU A 207 -4.57 -4.51 3.41
C LEU A 207 -3.34 -3.70 3.76
N PHE A 208 -2.29 -4.36 4.24
CA PHE A 208 -0.97 -3.74 4.40
C PHE A 208 0.06 -4.54 3.63
N LEU A 209 0.82 -3.88 2.78
CA LEU A 209 1.96 -4.43 2.05
C LEU A 209 3.19 -3.61 2.42
N GLU A 210 4.25 -4.29 2.81
CA GLU A 210 5.55 -3.68 3.08
C GLU A 210 6.63 -4.52 2.41
N MET A 211 7.49 -3.87 1.64
CA MET A 211 8.56 -4.52 0.90
C MET A 211 9.86 -3.76 1.14
N THR A 212 10.93 -4.50 1.41
CA THR A 212 12.32 -4.05 1.36
C THR A 212 13.12 -5.11 0.60
N PRO A 213 14.37 -4.85 0.19
CA PRO A 213 15.20 -5.85 -0.46
C PRO A 213 15.41 -7.13 0.36
N GLN A 214 15.13 -7.15 1.66
CA GLN A 214 15.33 -8.33 2.53
C GLN A 214 14.01 -9.00 2.95
N ARG A 215 12.87 -8.31 2.79
CA ARG A 215 11.59 -8.82 3.28
C ARG A 215 10.41 -8.36 2.44
N LEU A 216 9.42 -9.24 2.33
CA LEU A 216 8.07 -8.91 1.92
C LEU A 216 7.12 -9.29 3.04
N TYR A 217 6.28 -8.35 3.44
CA TYR A 217 5.22 -8.53 4.41
C TYR A 217 3.89 -8.14 3.80
N LEU A 218 2.93 -9.06 3.86
CA LEU A 218 1.55 -8.83 3.43
C LEU A 218 0.61 -9.20 4.58
N PHE A 219 -0.22 -8.25 4.98
CA PHE A 219 -1.31 -8.44 5.91
C PHE A 219 -2.63 -8.19 5.20
N MET A 220 -3.56 -9.13 5.35
CA MET A 220 -4.93 -8.98 4.90
C MET A 220 -5.86 -9.36 6.03
N GLU A 221 -6.86 -8.55 6.30
CA GLU A 221 -7.93 -8.86 7.27
C GLU A 221 -9.27 -8.53 6.65
N GLU A 222 -10.26 -9.40 6.85
CA GLU A 222 -11.62 -9.17 6.39
C GLU A 222 -12.68 -9.76 7.32
N GLU A 223 -13.74 -8.98 7.57
CA GLU A 223 -14.94 -9.46 8.26
C GLU A 223 -15.81 -10.30 7.31
N ARG A 224 -16.18 -11.51 7.74
CA ARG A 224 -16.96 -12.47 6.93
C ARG A 224 -18.21 -12.94 7.65
N ALA A 225 -19.29 -13.18 6.90
CA ALA A 225 -20.42 -13.96 7.41
C ALA A 225 -19.97 -15.40 7.77
N THR A 226 -20.56 -15.99 8.81
CA THR A 226 -20.26 -17.37 9.21
C THR A 226 -20.53 -18.36 8.06
N GLY A 227 -19.59 -19.26 7.80
CA GLY A 227 -19.74 -20.34 6.80
C GLY A 227 -19.00 -20.13 5.48
N SER A 228 -18.38 -18.97 5.26
CA SER A 228 -17.53 -18.74 4.08
C SER A 228 -16.06 -19.03 4.40
N SER A 229 -15.50 -20.09 3.81
CA SER A 229 -14.11 -20.54 4.02
C SER A 229 -13.13 -20.11 2.92
N ARG A 230 -13.61 -19.62 1.76
CA ARG A 230 -12.74 -19.25 0.62
C ARG A 230 -12.38 -17.78 0.62
N LEU A 231 -11.13 -17.40 0.38
CA LEU A 231 -10.76 -15.97 0.24
C LEU A 231 -11.67 -15.22 -0.76
N PRO A 232 -12.01 -13.95 -0.48
CA PRO A 232 -12.76 -13.11 -1.40
C PRO A 232 -11.97 -12.84 -2.69
N LEU A 233 -12.68 -12.61 -3.79
CA LEU A 233 -12.11 -12.49 -5.14
C LEU A 233 -11.04 -11.38 -5.25
N GLU A 234 -11.20 -10.28 -4.52
CA GLU A 234 -10.23 -9.18 -4.51
C GLU A 234 -8.91 -9.56 -3.84
N GLN A 235 -8.96 -10.23 -2.68
CA GLN A 235 -7.76 -10.76 -2.01
C GLN A 235 -7.10 -11.87 -2.83
N VAL A 236 -7.92 -12.68 -3.52
CA VAL A 236 -7.42 -13.67 -4.50
C VAL A 236 -6.68 -12.99 -5.65
N GLY A 237 -7.15 -11.83 -6.12
CA GLY A 237 -6.48 -11.04 -7.15
C GLY A 237 -5.07 -10.62 -6.72
N ILE A 238 -4.93 -10.05 -5.51
CA ILE A 238 -3.64 -9.62 -4.96
C ILE A 238 -2.68 -10.80 -4.81
N LEU A 239 -3.13 -11.89 -4.20
CA LEU A 239 -2.27 -13.06 -4.00
C LEU A 239 -1.84 -13.72 -5.31
N ARG A 240 -2.71 -13.74 -6.32
CA ARG A 240 -2.37 -14.28 -7.65
C ARG A 240 -1.41 -13.37 -8.41
N ALA A 241 -1.56 -12.06 -8.31
CA ALA A 241 -0.60 -11.12 -8.88
C ALA A 241 0.76 -11.26 -8.21
N LEU A 242 0.78 -11.42 -6.88
CA LEU A 242 2.02 -11.68 -6.16
C LEU A 242 2.65 -13.03 -6.54
N ASP A 243 1.84 -14.09 -6.67
CA ASP A 243 2.30 -15.41 -7.16
C ASP A 243 2.94 -15.32 -8.55
N GLY A 244 2.26 -14.69 -9.51
CA GLY A 244 2.78 -14.50 -10.85
C GLY A 244 4.06 -13.66 -10.89
N ALA A 245 4.15 -12.61 -10.07
CA ALA A 245 5.33 -11.77 -9.98
C ALA A 245 6.52 -12.53 -9.35
N LEU A 246 6.29 -13.27 -8.27
CA LEU A 246 7.31 -14.08 -7.60
C LEU A 246 7.84 -15.21 -8.50
N ASP A 247 6.95 -15.85 -9.28
CA ASP A 247 7.34 -16.90 -10.22
C ASP A 247 8.13 -16.33 -11.41
N THR A 248 7.65 -15.22 -11.99
CA THR A 248 8.34 -14.54 -13.12
C THR A 248 9.76 -14.10 -12.74
N LEU A 249 9.95 -13.64 -11.51
CA LEU A 249 11.26 -13.21 -11.00
C LEU A 249 12.10 -14.37 -10.46
N GLY A 250 11.60 -15.61 -10.50
CA GLY A 250 12.29 -16.80 -9.98
C GLY A 250 12.52 -16.77 -8.47
N LEU A 251 11.74 -15.98 -7.73
CA LEU A 251 11.93 -15.76 -6.29
C LEU A 251 11.24 -16.83 -5.45
N TYR A 252 10.06 -17.29 -5.89
CA TYR A 252 9.26 -18.31 -5.21
C TYR A 252 8.20 -18.90 -6.16
N GLN A 253 8.09 -20.23 -6.21
CA GLN A 253 7.12 -20.92 -7.06
C GLN A 253 5.95 -21.47 -6.24
N GLY A 254 4.72 -21.32 -6.76
CA GLY A 254 3.51 -21.85 -6.14
C GLY A 254 3.13 -21.14 -4.83
N PHE A 255 3.46 -19.86 -4.70
CA PHE A 255 3.12 -19.02 -3.55
C PHE A 255 1.63 -19.05 -3.23
N TYR A 256 0.76 -18.82 -4.22
CA TYR A 256 -0.68 -18.77 -4.01
C TYR A 256 -1.24 -20.10 -3.50
N ARG A 257 -0.76 -21.22 -4.06
CA ARG A 257 -1.16 -22.56 -3.64
C ARG A 257 -0.76 -22.83 -2.19
N ASN A 258 0.50 -22.54 -1.83
CA ASN A 258 1.00 -22.73 -0.47
C ASN A 258 0.24 -21.87 0.55
N VAL A 259 -0.15 -20.65 0.15
CA VAL A 259 -0.99 -19.77 0.96
C VAL A 259 -2.38 -20.38 1.17
N GLN A 260 -3.02 -20.91 0.12
CA GLN A 260 -4.34 -21.54 0.22
C GLN A 260 -4.35 -22.79 1.11
N GLU A 261 -3.33 -23.64 1.01
CA GLU A 261 -3.23 -24.89 1.78
C GLU A 261 -3.06 -24.65 3.29
N GLN A 262 -2.48 -23.51 3.67
CA GLN A 262 -2.20 -23.17 5.08
C GLN A 262 -3.23 -22.22 5.69
N MET A 263 -4.29 -21.87 4.97
CA MET A 263 -5.33 -21.00 5.50
C MET A 263 -6.24 -21.72 6.50
N PRO A 264 -6.65 -21.05 7.59
CA PRO A 264 -7.62 -21.62 8.52
C PRO A 264 -8.98 -21.75 7.83
N SER A 265 -9.56 -22.96 7.91
CA SER A 265 -10.89 -23.33 7.41
C SER A 265 -12.04 -22.81 8.26
#